data_AF-A0A9P5IQX5-F1
#
_entry.id   AF-A0A9P5IQX5-F1
#
_cell.length_a   1.000
_cell.length_b   1.000
_cell.length_c   1.000
_cell.angle_alpha   90.00
_cell.angle_beta   90.00
_cell.angle_gamma   90.00
#
_symmetry.space_group_name_H-M   'P 1'
#
loop_
_entity.id
_entity.type
_entity.pdbx_description
1 polymer ?
#
loop_
_entity_poly.entity_id
_entity_poly.type
_entity_poly.pdbx_seq_one_letter_code
_entity_poly.pdbx_strand_id
1 'polypeptide(L)'
;MTLSDHDDGSQSTQVEHVVSNHGDGSQSVQGKQADNNHDDGSQSIEGEQADSNHGNTGDNVQMIVDLEFSQLKSPQEIKALLQALIEYAAVIHDVKILIKAPKEHRSVTARERRIATVSMVISILNTFHLAKVEVIACLDDYDSFEQLHPTIAAYRLRLRNWTLAYEILGLDGTWEIPVDSKDELRLRRHYKKHFFKKS
;
A
#
# COMPACT_ATOMS: atom_id res chain seq x y z
N MET A 1 -16.74 -4.68 -55.58
CA MET A 1 -16.05 -5.99 -55.65
C MET A 1 -16.07 -6.56 -54.25
N THR A 2 -16.60 -7.76 -54.14
CA THR A 2 -17.00 -8.52 -52.94
C THR A 2 -15.94 -9.52 -52.50
N LEU A 3 -16.14 -10.07 -51.29
CA LEU A 3 -15.50 -11.21 -50.58
C LEU A 3 -14.24 -10.85 -49.76
N SER A 4 -14.24 -10.87 -48.42
CA SER A 4 -14.65 -11.88 -47.40
C SER A 4 -13.66 -13.04 -47.23
N ASP A 5 -13.00 -13.02 -46.06
CA ASP A 5 -12.66 -14.07 -45.09
C ASP A 5 -12.23 -15.49 -45.57
N HIS A 6 -11.09 -15.96 -45.05
CA HIS A 6 -11.10 -17.16 -44.20
C HIS A 6 -9.81 -17.33 -43.37
N ASP A 7 -10.08 -17.45 -42.07
CA ASP A 7 -9.29 -18.00 -40.96
C ASP A 7 -9.29 -19.54 -41.05
N ASP A 8 -8.14 -20.20 -40.82
CA ASP A 8 -8.11 -21.59 -40.33
C ASP A 8 -6.70 -22.01 -39.87
N GLY A 9 -6.61 -22.60 -38.68
CA GLY A 9 -5.36 -23.22 -38.21
C GLY A 9 -5.21 -23.36 -36.70
N SER A 10 -6.21 -23.96 -36.03
CA SER A 10 -6.09 -24.40 -34.63
C SER A 10 -5.53 -25.84 -34.49
N GLN A 11 -5.14 -26.15 -33.24
CA GLN A 11 -4.84 -27.45 -32.61
C GLN A 11 -3.34 -27.84 -32.62
N SER A 12 -2.72 -28.37 -31.55
CA SER A 12 -3.25 -29.32 -30.57
C SER A 12 -2.34 -29.51 -29.32
N THR A 13 -3.01 -29.88 -28.21
CA THR A 13 -2.66 -30.82 -27.11
C THR A 13 -1.52 -30.60 -26.09
N GLN A 14 -1.96 -30.47 -24.83
CA GLN A 14 -1.33 -30.98 -23.61
C GLN A 14 -1.28 -32.52 -23.62
N VAL A 15 -0.36 -33.12 -22.83
CA VAL A 15 -0.62 -34.14 -21.76
C VAL A 15 0.66 -34.92 -21.35
N GLU A 16 0.88 -34.94 -20.03
CA GLU A 16 1.54 -35.91 -19.13
C GLU A 16 3.03 -36.31 -19.24
N HIS A 17 3.75 -36.24 -18.10
CA HIS A 17 4.12 -37.46 -17.36
C HIS A 17 4.54 -37.20 -15.89
N VAL A 18 4.09 -38.12 -15.04
CA VAL A 18 4.26 -38.29 -13.58
C VAL A 18 5.57 -39.01 -13.25
N VAL A 19 6.26 -38.62 -12.15
CA VAL A 19 7.07 -39.46 -11.24
C VAL A 19 7.10 -38.71 -9.88
N SER A 20 6.40 -39.07 -8.80
CA SER A 20 6.46 -40.22 -7.87
C SER A 20 7.71 -40.31 -6.95
N ASN A 21 7.45 -40.00 -5.66
CA ASN A 21 7.97 -40.51 -4.38
C ASN A 21 9.47 -40.77 -4.11
N HIS A 22 9.94 -40.20 -3.00
CA HIS A 22 10.68 -40.79 -1.84
C HIS A 22 11.35 -39.64 -1.06
N GLY A 23 11.54 -39.62 0.26
CA GLY A 23 11.37 -40.55 1.36
C GLY A 23 11.39 -39.72 2.66
N ASP A 24 10.76 -40.22 3.73
CA ASP A 24 11.50 -40.79 4.88
C ASP A 24 12.23 -39.69 5.68
N GLY A 25 11.70 -39.19 6.78
CA GLY A 25 11.52 -39.96 8.01
C GLY A 25 12.60 -39.49 9.01
N SER A 26 12.18 -38.91 10.14
CA SER A 26 12.86 -39.01 11.44
C SER A 26 12.13 -38.19 12.50
N GLN A 27 11.68 -38.90 13.53
CA GLN A 27 11.22 -38.37 14.81
C GLN A 27 12.39 -38.10 15.76
N SER A 28 12.04 -37.46 16.89
CA SER A 28 12.67 -37.61 18.22
C SER A 28 13.79 -36.59 18.49
N VAL A 29 13.98 -35.96 19.66
CA VAL A 29 13.86 -36.42 21.06
C VAL A 29 13.71 -35.21 22.00
N GLN A 30 13.02 -35.47 23.11
CA GLN A 30 12.81 -34.72 24.35
C GLN A 30 14.08 -34.40 25.18
N GLY A 31 14.06 -33.25 25.85
CA GLY A 31 14.65 -33.08 27.20
C GLY A 31 15.87 -32.17 27.32
N LYS A 32 15.76 -31.12 28.15
CA LYS A 32 16.21 -31.17 29.56
C LYS A 32 15.94 -29.84 30.27
N GLN A 33 15.23 -29.97 31.38
CA GLN A 33 15.06 -29.02 32.45
C GLN A 33 16.30 -29.11 33.36
N ALA A 34 16.81 -27.98 33.83
CA ALA A 34 17.72 -27.91 34.96
C ALA A 34 17.41 -26.62 35.75
N ASP A 35 16.93 -26.82 36.97
CA ASP A 35 16.94 -25.85 38.06
C ASP A 35 18.37 -25.40 38.34
N ASN A 36 18.51 -24.17 38.86
CA ASN A 36 19.37 -23.87 40.00
C ASN A 36 19.03 -22.47 40.53
N ASN A 37 18.39 -22.44 41.70
CA ASN A 37 18.35 -21.29 42.59
C ASN A 37 19.76 -21.01 43.11
N HIS A 38 20.14 -19.73 43.19
CA HIS A 38 21.05 -19.28 44.23
C HIS A 38 20.62 -17.91 44.74
N ASP A 39 20.23 -17.95 46.01
CA ASP A 39 20.05 -16.87 46.96
C ASP A 39 21.43 -16.30 47.32
N ASP A 40 21.58 -14.97 47.32
CA ASP A 40 22.32 -14.25 48.35
C ASP A 40 21.97 -12.75 48.32
N GLY A 41 21.63 -12.23 49.49
CA GLY A 41 21.18 -10.87 49.70
C GLY A 41 22.33 -9.88 49.90
N SER A 42 22.06 -8.60 49.65
CA SER A 42 22.66 -7.48 50.40
C SER A 42 21.87 -6.21 50.12
N GLN A 43 21.45 -5.57 51.21
CA GLN A 43 20.81 -4.26 51.24
C GLN A 43 21.84 -3.15 50.94
N SER A 44 21.40 -2.09 50.27
CA SER A 44 22.00 -0.75 50.38
C SER A 44 20.93 0.31 50.07
N ILE A 45 21.14 1.47 50.68
CA ILE A 45 20.16 2.46 51.12
C ILE A 45 20.22 3.70 50.21
N GLU A 46 19.11 4.44 50.16
CA GLU A 46 18.96 5.88 49.80
C GLU A 46 19.30 6.37 48.39
N GLY A 47 18.37 7.19 47.86
CA GLY A 47 18.59 8.04 46.70
C GLY A 47 17.29 8.46 46.03
N GLU A 48 16.70 9.56 46.49
CA GLU A 48 15.74 10.35 45.72
C GLU A 48 16.28 10.61 44.31
N GLN A 49 15.51 10.27 43.28
CA GLN A 49 15.25 11.21 42.19
C GLN A 49 14.08 10.68 41.35
N ALA A 50 13.13 11.58 41.10
CA ALA A 50 12.05 11.39 40.17
C ALA A 50 12.64 11.12 38.78
N ASP A 51 12.81 9.85 38.44
CA ASP A 51 13.02 9.46 37.07
C ASP A 51 11.64 9.51 36.42
N SER A 52 11.32 10.72 35.93
CA SER A 52 10.37 10.86 34.84
C SER A 52 10.99 10.10 33.67
N ASN A 53 10.79 8.78 33.67
CA ASN A 53 10.87 7.96 32.48
C ASN A 53 9.73 8.45 31.57
N HIS A 54 9.97 9.63 30.99
CA HIS A 54 9.55 9.94 29.65
C HIS A 54 10.26 8.88 28.81
N GLY A 55 9.61 7.72 28.73
CA GLY A 55 9.94 6.68 27.79
C GLY A 55 9.90 7.33 26.43
N ASN A 56 11.06 7.80 25.99
CA ASN A 56 11.33 8.11 24.61
C ASN A 56 11.43 6.79 23.86
N THR A 57 10.35 6.02 23.88
CA THR A 57 10.07 5.06 22.83
C THR A 57 9.52 5.91 21.71
N GLY A 58 10.44 6.32 20.82
CA GLY A 58 10.14 6.87 19.51
C GLY A 58 9.39 5.83 18.66
N ASP A 59 8.19 5.48 19.10
CA ASP A 59 7.23 4.70 18.37
C ASP A 59 6.77 5.58 17.24
N ASN A 60 7.45 5.48 16.09
CA ASN A 60 7.00 6.14 14.87
C ASN A 60 5.61 5.59 14.54
N VAL A 61 4.57 6.35 14.87
CA VAL A 61 3.18 5.97 14.57
C VAL A 61 3.02 6.03 13.07
N GLN A 62 2.92 4.85 12.44
CA GLN A 62 2.54 4.72 11.05
C GLN A 62 1.01 4.77 10.94
N MET A 63 0.50 5.69 10.13
CA MET A 63 -0.91 5.75 9.79
C MET A 63 -1.17 5.00 8.48
N ILE A 64 -2.23 4.19 8.46
CA ILE A 64 -2.74 3.54 7.24
C ILE A 64 -4.06 4.19 6.82
N VAL A 65 -4.12 4.71 5.59
CA VAL A 65 -5.32 5.30 5.00
C VAL A 65 -5.85 4.36 3.92
N ASP A 66 -6.98 3.71 4.18
CA ASP A 66 -7.64 2.82 3.21
C ASP A 66 -8.74 3.54 2.41
N LEU A 67 -8.50 3.69 1.11
CA LEU A 67 -9.39 4.30 0.14
C LEU A 67 -10.04 3.24 -0.74
N GLU A 68 -11.10 2.63 -0.20
CA GLU A 68 -12.00 1.74 -0.93
C GLU A 68 -12.99 2.52 -1.80
N PHE A 69 -12.92 2.33 -3.12
CA PHE A 69 -13.79 2.99 -4.11
C PHE A 69 -14.79 2.04 -4.79
N SER A 70 -14.85 0.76 -4.40
CA SER A 70 -15.98 -0.12 -4.74
C SER A 70 -17.27 0.36 -4.07
N GLN A 71 -17.15 0.97 -2.89
CA GLN A 71 -18.24 1.62 -2.17
C GLN A 71 -18.21 3.12 -2.42
N LEU A 72 -19.38 3.70 -2.69
CA LEU A 72 -19.49 5.14 -2.91
C LEU A 72 -19.39 5.84 -1.57
N LYS A 73 -18.20 6.34 -1.19
CA LYS A 73 -18.07 7.16 0.02
C LYS A 73 -18.92 8.42 -0.12
N SER A 74 -19.75 8.70 0.89
CA SER A 74 -20.55 9.92 0.93
C SER A 74 -19.63 11.14 1.13
N PRO A 75 -20.04 12.36 0.71
CA PRO A 75 -19.27 13.57 0.99
C PRO A 75 -18.98 13.77 2.49
N GLN A 76 -19.90 13.34 3.35
CA GLN A 76 -19.77 13.45 4.81
C GLN A 76 -18.69 12.50 5.35
N GLU A 77 -18.59 11.28 4.82
CA GLU A 77 -17.54 10.32 5.19
C GLU A 77 -16.16 10.81 4.76
N ILE A 78 -16.05 11.38 3.56
CA ILE A 78 -14.79 11.98 3.10
C ILE A 78 -14.39 13.13 4.03
N LYS A 79 -15.33 13.99 4.41
CA LYS A 79 -15.06 15.09 5.36
C LYS A 79 -14.61 14.57 6.72
N ALA A 80 -15.28 13.55 7.25
CA ALA A 80 -14.91 12.92 8.51
C ALA A 80 -13.50 12.32 8.46
N LEU A 81 -13.14 11.64 7.37
CA LEU A 81 -11.79 11.14 7.14
C LEU A 81 -10.76 12.29 7.18
N LEU A 82 -10.97 13.35 6.40
CA LEU A 82 -10.04 14.48 6.35
C LEU A 82 -9.87 15.16 7.72
N GLN A 83 -10.96 15.27 8.49
CA GLN A 83 -10.93 15.82 9.84
C GLN A 83 -10.13 14.93 10.80
N ALA A 84 -10.38 13.62 10.77
CA ALA A 84 -9.62 12.66 11.56
C ALA A 84 -8.12 12.71 11.25
N LEU A 85 -7.74 12.81 9.96
CA LEU A 85 -6.34 12.96 9.56
C LEU A 85 -5.68 14.17 10.26
N ILE A 86 -6.37 15.31 10.28
CA ILE A 86 -5.86 16.55 10.87
C ILE A 86 -5.66 16.40 12.39
N GLU A 87 -6.56 15.70 13.08
CA GLU A 87 -6.50 15.51 14.54
C GLU A 87 -5.25 14.72 14.97
N TYR A 88 -4.79 13.79 14.14
CA TYR A 88 -3.59 13.00 14.40
C TYR A 88 -2.31 13.59 13.78
N ALA A 89 -2.38 14.74 13.12
CA ALA A 89 -1.26 15.31 12.35
C ALA A 89 0.04 15.50 13.15
N ALA A 90 -0.06 15.73 14.46
CA ALA A 90 1.09 15.99 15.33
C ALA A 90 1.89 14.72 15.68
N VAL A 91 1.29 13.53 15.59
CA VAL A 91 1.91 12.26 16.00
C VAL A 91 2.24 11.33 14.84
N ILE A 92 1.77 11.66 13.63
CA ILE A 92 2.00 10.85 12.43
C ILE A 92 3.26 11.32 11.72
N HIS A 93 4.20 10.39 11.54
CA HIS A 93 5.42 10.63 10.78
C HIS A 93 5.50 9.79 9.50
N ASP A 94 4.91 8.59 9.50
CA ASP A 94 4.88 7.71 8.35
C ASP A 94 3.45 7.42 7.92
N VAL A 95 3.19 7.45 6.62
CA VAL A 95 1.84 7.21 6.07
C VAL A 95 1.88 6.17 4.96
N LYS A 96 0.97 5.20 5.04
CA LYS A 96 0.67 4.25 3.96
C LYS A 96 -0.73 4.51 3.44
N ILE A 97 -0.87 4.79 2.15
CA ILE A 97 -2.15 5.01 1.47
C ILE A 97 -2.45 3.78 0.62
N LEU A 98 -3.52 3.06 0.94
CA LEU A 98 -4.01 1.95 0.13
C LEU A 98 -5.17 2.45 -0.74
N ILE A 99 -5.10 2.22 -2.04
CA ILE A 99 -6.09 2.69 -3.02
C ILE A 99 -6.70 1.47 -3.71
N LYS A 100 -7.97 1.17 -3.42
CA LYS A 100 -8.73 0.08 -4.03
C LYS A 100 -9.75 0.66 -4.99
N ALA A 101 -9.38 0.73 -6.27
CA ALA A 101 -10.25 1.27 -7.32
C ALA A 101 -10.89 0.12 -8.10
N PRO A 102 -12.17 0.19 -8.49
CA PRO A 102 -12.76 -0.80 -9.39
C PRO A 102 -12.04 -0.86 -10.74
N LYS A 103 -11.80 -2.07 -11.25
CA LYS A 103 -11.20 -2.36 -12.57
C LYS A 103 -11.89 -1.62 -13.71
N GLU A 104 -13.22 -1.60 -13.70
CA GLU A 104 -14.00 -0.85 -14.67
C GLU A 104 -14.26 0.58 -14.20
N HIS A 105 -13.75 1.54 -14.95
CA HIS A 105 -14.19 2.92 -14.83
C HIS A 105 -15.55 3.08 -15.51
N ARG A 106 -16.63 2.80 -14.77
CA ARG A 106 -18.03 2.94 -15.23
C ARG A 106 -18.34 4.31 -15.85
N SER A 107 -17.59 5.37 -15.50
CA SER A 107 -17.63 6.66 -16.18
C SER A 107 -16.36 7.49 -15.95
N VAL A 108 -16.10 8.44 -16.86
CA VAL A 108 -15.04 9.45 -16.69
C VAL A 108 -15.23 10.24 -15.39
N THR A 109 -16.47 10.63 -15.09
CA THR A 109 -16.84 11.35 -13.86
C THR A 109 -16.50 10.56 -12.60
N ALA A 110 -16.74 9.25 -12.58
CA ALA A 110 -16.39 8.41 -11.44
C ALA A 110 -14.86 8.38 -11.22
N ARG A 111 -14.09 8.23 -12.29
CA ARG A 111 -12.62 8.30 -12.23
C ARG A 111 -12.13 9.66 -11.71
N GLU A 112 -12.67 10.75 -12.24
CA GLU A 112 -12.31 12.11 -11.80
C GLU A 112 -12.65 12.35 -10.33
N ARG A 113 -13.80 11.85 -9.86
CA ARG A 113 -14.16 11.90 -8.44
C ARG A 113 -13.15 11.18 -7.56
N ARG A 114 -12.68 10.00 -7.95
CA ARG A 114 -11.66 9.23 -7.21
C ARG A 114 -10.34 10.01 -7.16
N ILE A 115 -9.89 10.55 -8.29
CA ILE A 115 -8.67 11.39 -8.35
C ILE A 115 -8.82 12.61 -7.44
N ALA A 116 -10.00 13.25 -7.41
CA ALA A 116 -10.28 14.38 -6.54
C ALA A 116 -10.23 13.98 -5.05
N THR A 117 -10.81 12.85 -4.67
CA THR A 117 -10.75 12.33 -3.29
C THR A 117 -9.31 12.06 -2.85
N VAL A 118 -8.53 11.35 -3.66
CA VAL A 118 -7.09 11.12 -3.36
C VAL A 118 -6.35 12.46 -3.29
N SER A 119 -6.65 13.41 -4.20
CA SER A 119 -6.03 14.74 -4.17
C SER A 119 -6.33 15.53 -2.90
N MET A 120 -7.52 15.39 -2.30
CA MET A 120 -7.85 16.00 -1.02
C MET A 120 -7.00 15.41 0.12
N VAL A 121 -6.87 14.08 0.18
CA VAL A 121 -6.01 13.39 1.14
C VAL A 121 -4.56 13.87 1.00
N ILE A 122 -4.00 13.86 -0.22
CA ILE A 122 -2.64 14.35 -0.50
C ILE A 122 -2.46 15.81 -0.08
N SER A 123 -3.49 16.65 -0.26
CA SER A 123 -3.43 18.06 0.15
C SER A 123 -3.34 18.23 1.66
N ILE A 124 -4.03 17.40 2.43
CA ILE A 124 -3.91 17.37 3.90
C ILE A 124 -2.55 16.82 4.32
N LEU A 125 -2.09 15.71 3.73
CA LEU A 125 -0.78 15.14 4.08
C LEU A 125 0.39 16.11 3.81
N ASN A 126 0.25 16.98 2.81
CA ASN A 126 1.22 18.04 2.54
C ASN A 126 1.31 19.12 3.63
N THR A 127 0.42 19.13 4.63
CA THR A 127 0.51 20.02 5.80
C THR A 127 1.16 19.34 7.00
N PHE A 128 1.52 18.07 6.91
CA PHE A 128 2.09 17.29 8.02
C PHE A 128 3.61 17.26 7.95
N HIS A 129 4.27 17.01 9.08
CA HIS A 129 5.72 16.81 9.17
C HIS A 129 6.05 15.32 8.96
N LEU A 130 5.83 14.84 7.74
CA LEU A 130 6.00 13.43 7.38
C LEU A 130 7.47 13.12 7.04
N ALA A 131 7.95 11.98 7.52
CA ALA A 131 9.23 11.40 7.14
C ALA A 131 9.12 10.52 5.89
N LYS A 132 8.01 9.77 5.74
CA LYS A 132 7.79 8.85 4.61
C LYS A 132 6.31 8.74 4.22
N VAL A 133 6.05 8.61 2.91
CA VAL A 133 4.72 8.26 2.38
C VAL A 133 4.82 7.11 1.39
N GLU A 134 4.05 6.04 1.60
CA GLU A 134 3.89 4.95 0.63
C GLU A 134 2.49 5.03 0.00
N VAL A 135 2.42 5.08 -1.32
CA VAL A 135 1.15 5.03 -2.05
C VAL A 135 1.06 3.70 -2.78
N ILE A 136 0.06 2.89 -2.45
CA ILE A 136 -0.13 1.55 -3.00
C ILE A 136 -1.50 1.45 -3.65
N ALA A 137 -1.54 1.04 -4.91
CA ALA A 137 -2.78 0.65 -5.57
C ALA A 137 -3.00 -0.86 -5.46
N CYS A 138 -4.20 -1.28 -5.08
CA CYS A 138 -4.61 -2.67 -5.16
C CYS A 138 -5.24 -2.93 -6.53
N LEU A 139 -4.65 -3.85 -7.29
CA LEU A 139 -5.07 -4.24 -8.63
C LEU A 139 -5.74 -5.62 -8.60
N ASP A 140 -6.70 -5.84 -9.48
CA ASP A 140 -7.34 -7.15 -9.64
C ASP A 140 -6.39 -8.14 -10.36
N ASP A 141 -5.58 -7.63 -11.29
CA ASP A 141 -4.57 -8.37 -12.06
C ASP A 141 -3.50 -7.43 -12.65
N TYR A 142 -2.47 -8.00 -13.30
CA TYR A 142 -1.38 -7.26 -13.95
C TYR A 142 -1.84 -6.34 -15.09
N ASP A 143 -2.96 -6.65 -15.75
CA ASP A 143 -3.47 -5.88 -16.89
C ASP A 143 -4.36 -4.71 -16.46
N SER A 144 -4.67 -4.59 -15.17
CA SER A 144 -5.60 -3.61 -14.62
C SER A 144 -4.96 -2.25 -14.34
N PHE A 145 -4.15 -1.75 -15.29
CA PHE A 145 -3.47 -0.46 -15.20
C PHE A 145 -4.41 0.71 -14.86
N GLU A 146 -5.67 0.65 -15.32
CA GLU A 146 -6.67 1.69 -15.05
C GLU A 146 -6.92 1.89 -13.53
N GLN A 147 -6.76 0.85 -12.70
CA GLN A 147 -6.88 0.97 -11.24
C GLN A 147 -5.76 1.82 -10.63
N LEU A 148 -4.65 2.03 -11.33
CA LEU A 148 -3.59 2.97 -10.93
C LEU A 148 -3.99 4.44 -11.12
N HIS A 149 -5.04 4.75 -11.90
CA HIS A 149 -5.35 6.15 -12.22
C HIS A 149 -5.54 7.09 -11.02
N PRO A 150 -6.17 6.71 -9.90
CA PRO A 150 -6.27 7.61 -8.75
C PRO A 150 -4.90 7.94 -8.11
N THR A 151 -3.87 7.10 -8.29
CA THR A 151 -2.54 7.34 -7.74
C THR A 151 -1.84 8.53 -8.38
N ILE A 152 -2.28 9.01 -9.55
CA ILE A 152 -1.68 10.19 -10.18
C ILE A 152 -1.75 11.44 -9.28
N ALA A 153 -2.67 11.47 -8.31
CA ALA A 153 -2.74 12.54 -7.32
C ALA A 153 -1.49 12.57 -6.39
N ALA A 154 -0.81 11.45 -6.20
CA ALA A 154 0.40 11.33 -5.38
C ALA A 154 1.57 12.16 -5.91
N TYR A 155 1.63 12.43 -7.22
CA TYR A 155 2.62 13.35 -7.81
C TYR A 155 2.51 14.80 -7.29
N ARG A 156 1.47 15.12 -6.51
CA ARG A 156 1.31 16.42 -5.82
C ARG A 156 1.90 16.40 -4.40
N LEU A 157 2.44 15.29 -3.92
CA LEU A 157 3.16 15.24 -2.66
C LEU A 157 4.37 16.17 -2.71
N ARG A 158 4.55 16.97 -1.67
CA ARG A 158 5.69 17.88 -1.48
C ARG A 158 6.89 17.18 -0.86
N LEU A 159 6.63 16.13 -0.08
CA LEU A 159 7.66 15.27 0.48
C LEU A 159 8.43 14.60 -0.67
N ARG A 160 9.76 14.54 -0.57
CA ARG A 160 10.59 13.84 -1.58
C ARG A 160 10.69 12.33 -1.31
N ASN A 161 10.61 11.94 -0.05
CA ASN A 161 10.68 10.55 0.39
C ASN A 161 9.31 9.87 0.32
N TRP A 162 8.81 9.66 -0.89
CA TRP A 162 7.59 8.89 -1.12
C TRP A 162 7.80 7.84 -2.21
N THR A 163 7.04 6.75 -2.11
CA THR A 163 7.08 5.65 -3.08
C THR A 163 5.71 5.40 -3.69
N LEU A 164 5.72 4.87 -4.91
CA LEU A 164 4.54 4.36 -5.59
C LEU A 164 4.70 2.87 -5.81
N ALA A 165 3.71 2.08 -5.42
CA ALA A 165 3.70 0.64 -5.62
C ALA A 165 2.30 0.15 -5.99
N TYR A 166 2.22 -1.13 -6.34
CA TYR A 166 0.96 -1.84 -6.47
C TYR A 166 1.01 -3.21 -5.79
N GLU A 167 -0.16 -3.70 -5.44
CA GLU A 167 -0.42 -5.05 -4.95
C GLU A 167 -1.44 -5.70 -5.90
N ILE A 168 -1.40 -7.02 -6.06
CA ILE A 168 -2.34 -7.76 -6.90
C ILE A 168 -3.17 -8.66 -5.99
N LEU A 169 -4.48 -8.56 -6.10
CA LEU A 169 -5.41 -9.36 -5.30
C LEU A 169 -5.14 -10.85 -5.50
N GLY A 170 -4.92 -11.56 -4.39
CA GLY A 170 -4.63 -12.99 -4.39
C GLY A 170 -3.16 -13.35 -4.62
N LEU A 171 -2.26 -12.37 -4.76
CA LEU A 171 -0.82 -12.58 -4.79
C LEU A 171 -0.16 -11.90 -3.59
N ASP A 172 0.71 -12.62 -2.90
CA ASP A 172 1.51 -12.07 -1.82
C ASP A 172 2.67 -11.27 -2.43
N GLY A 173 2.60 -9.94 -2.31
CA GLY A 173 3.67 -9.08 -2.75
C GLY A 173 3.25 -7.63 -2.95
N THR A 174 4.22 -6.74 -2.80
CA THR A 174 4.12 -5.33 -3.17
C THR A 174 5.20 -5.05 -4.20
N TRP A 175 4.79 -4.57 -5.37
CA TRP A 175 5.69 -4.24 -6.48
C TRP A 175 5.83 -2.73 -6.58
N GLU A 176 7.02 -2.21 -6.28
CA GLU A 176 7.33 -0.81 -6.50
C GLU A 176 7.23 -0.46 -7.99
N ILE A 177 6.74 0.74 -8.30
CA ILE A 177 6.75 1.34 -9.62
C ILE A 177 7.96 2.30 -9.66
N PRO A 178 9.10 1.89 -10.23
CA PRO A 178 10.30 2.70 -10.20
C PRO A 178 10.13 3.98 -11.03
N VAL A 179 10.85 5.02 -10.63
CA VAL A 179 10.96 6.26 -11.40
C VAL A 179 11.44 5.95 -12.82
N ASP A 180 10.80 6.57 -13.81
CA ASP A 180 11.09 6.41 -15.25
C ASP A 180 10.83 5.01 -15.83
N SER A 181 10.17 4.11 -15.07
CA SER A 181 9.59 2.88 -15.63
C SER A 181 8.47 3.18 -16.63
N LYS A 182 8.13 2.20 -17.48
CA LYS A 182 7.06 2.35 -18.48
C LYS A 182 5.73 2.78 -17.84
N ASP A 183 5.38 2.18 -16.70
CA ASP A 183 4.14 2.49 -15.99
C ASP A 183 4.20 3.85 -15.30
N GLU A 184 5.33 4.21 -14.70
CA GLU A 184 5.54 5.56 -14.13
C GLU A 184 5.40 6.63 -15.21
N LEU A 185 6.03 6.46 -16.37
CA LEU A 185 5.96 7.41 -17.48
C LEU A 185 4.53 7.53 -18.02
N ARG A 186 3.77 6.42 -18.05
CA ARG A 186 2.35 6.42 -18.43
C ARG A 186 1.54 7.21 -17.40
N LEU A 187 1.70 6.95 -16.11
CA LEU A 187 1.02 7.68 -15.04
C LEU A 187 1.39 9.18 -15.05
N ARG A 188 2.66 9.53 -15.23
CA ARG A 188 3.14 10.91 -15.35
C ARG A 188 2.50 11.63 -16.54
N ARG A 189 2.26 10.93 -17.66
CA ARG A 189 1.49 11.47 -18.80
C ARG A 189 0.04 11.75 -18.42
N HIS A 190 -0.61 10.84 -17.69
CA HIS A 190 -1.98 11.05 -17.20
C HIS A 190 -2.06 12.20 -16.20
N TYR A 191 -1.10 12.31 -15.28
CA TYR A 191 -0.94 13.42 -14.36
C TYR A 191 -0.86 14.77 -15.09
N LYS A 192 0.03 14.90 -16.09
CA LYS A 192 0.15 16.10 -16.92
C LYS A 192 -1.17 16.46 -17.61
N LYS A 193 -1.85 15.48 -18.21
CA LYS A 193 -3.15 15.68 -18.86
C LYS A 193 -4.23 16.16 -17.87
N HIS A 194 -4.23 15.63 -16.65
CA HIS A 194 -5.26 15.90 -15.66
C HIS A 194 -5.07 17.25 -14.97
N PHE A 195 -3.84 17.61 -14.60
CA PHE A 195 -3.55 18.79 -13.77
C PHE A 195 -2.94 19.98 -14.52
N PHE A 196 -2.40 19.78 -15.72
CA PHE A 196 -1.75 20.84 -16.51
C PHE A 196 -2.46 21.07 -17.84
N LYS A 197 -3.79 21.12 -17.85
CA LYS A 197 -4.52 21.53 -19.05
C LYS A 197 -3.86 22.81 -19.60
N LYS A 198 -3.36 22.75 -20.85
CA LYS A 198 -2.96 23.95 -21.58
C LYS A 198 -4.21 24.83 -21.63
N SER A 199 -4.10 26.00 -20.97
CA SER A 199 -4.98 27.14 -21.21
C SER A 199 -4.94 27.52 -22.69
#